data_AF-A0A7S1QXZ2-F1
#
_entry.id   AF-A0A7S1QXZ2-F1
#
_cell.length_a   1.000
_cell.length_b   1.000
_cell.length_c   1.000
_cell.angle_alpha   90.00
_cell.angle_beta   90.00
_cell.angle_gamma   90.00
#
_symmetry.space_group_name_H-M   'P 1'
#
loop_
_entity.id
_entity.type
_entity.pdbx_description
1 polymer ?
#
loop_
_entity_poly.entity_id
_entity_poly.type
_entity_poly.pdbx_seq_one_letter_code
_entity_poly.pdbx_strand_id
1 'polypeptide(L)'
;KGFNLLYHATFVLSAFMFAVGALMYFIPSTSIIRRITGTLLFACGTFLLTNSDLIVTYVRMKVQIGRFEENNAHFATSLDEQAVHIRALQKAARGLREVDQKFGGSVQQAMKEVGRLKATSRANVAMCARQLCRMYNDMEKDGVISSGQELDRSFELMGTVFGGIVEQYADREMRLRSSLTFHPKYQQAQGLKVDTFAKLMEAALKEESADGVPDAVKRIMDKAK
;
A
#
# COMPACT_ATOMS: atom_id res chain seq x y z
N LYS A 1 32.49 -21.19 -8.09
CA LYS A 1 33.89 -20.69 -8.14
C LYS A 1 34.62 -20.80 -6.79
N GLY A 2 33.99 -20.62 -5.63
CA GLY A 2 34.65 -20.80 -4.31
C GLY A 2 34.96 -22.24 -3.88
N PHE A 3 34.41 -23.26 -4.56
CA PHE A 3 34.54 -24.67 -4.14
C PHE A 3 35.90 -25.30 -4.46
N ASN A 4 36.48 -24.96 -5.61
CA ASN A 4 37.85 -25.37 -5.93
C ASN A 4 38.86 -24.71 -4.97
N LEU A 5 38.53 -23.51 -4.48
CA LEU A 5 39.38 -22.78 -3.54
C LEU A 5 39.47 -23.50 -2.19
N LEU A 6 38.34 -24.00 -1.66
CA LEU A 6 38.32 -24.65 -0.34
C LEU A 6 39.00 -26.03 -0.37
N TYR A 7 38.82 -26.77 -1.48
CA TYR A 7 39.55 -28.01 -1.73
C TYR A 7 41.05 -27.76 -1.88
N HIS A 8 41.46 -26.76 -2.66
CA HIS A 8 42.87 -26.41 -2.82
C HIS A 8 43.47 -25.89 -1.52
N ALA A 9 42.74 -25.09 -0.72
CA ALA A 9 43.22 -24.57 0.55
C ALA A 9 43.45 -25.68 1.59
N THR A 10 42.50 -26.60 1.76
CA THR A 10 42.63 -27.74 2.68
C THR A 10 43.72 -28.70 2.22
N PHE A 11 43.85 -28.96 0.91
CA PHE A 11 44.91 -29.79 0.36
C PHE A 11 46.30 -29.17 0.51
N VAL A 12 46.47 -27.88 0.19
CA VAL A 12 47.74 -27.14 0.33
C VAL A 12 48.18 -27.09 1.80
N LEU A 13 47.25 -26.82 2.73
CA LEU A 13 47.54 -26.80 4.16
C LEU A 13 47.97 -28.19 4.66
N SER A 14 47.29 -29.26 4.24
CA SER A 14 47.62 -30.63 4.64
C SER A 14 48.97 -31.08 4.07
N ALA A 15 49.24 -30.77 2.79
CA ALA A 15 50.52 -31.04 2.15
C ALA A 15 51.68 -30.28 2.79
N PHE A 16 51.45 -29.01 3.18
CA PHE A 16 52.42 -28.20 3.90
C PHE A 16 52.75 -28.79 5.28
N MET A 17 51.72 -29.12 6.07
CA MET A 17 51.88 -29.74 7.39
C MET A 17 52.61 -31.08 7.31
N PHE A 18 52.30 -31.88 6.30
CA PHE A 18 52.99 -33.14 6.02
C PHE A 18 54.47 -32.92 5.64
N ALA A 19 54.77 -32.00 4.74
CA ALA A 19 56.14 -31.70 4.31
C ALA A 19 57.00 -31.16 5.47
N VAL A 20 56.45 -30.27 6.29
CA VAL A 20 57.13 -29.74 7.49
C VAL A 20 57.34 -30.85 8.52
N GLY A 21 56.32 -31.68 8.78
CA GLY A 21 56.43 -32.83 9.68
C GLY A 21 57.49 -33.83 9.22
N ALA A 22 57.50 -34.17 7.92
CA ALA A 22 58.49 -35.07 7.32
C ALA A 22 59.91 -34.50 7.43
N LEU A 23 60.12 -33.23 7.09
CA LEU A 23 61.43 -32.58 7.22
C LEU A 23 61.92 -32.56 8.67
N MET A 24 61.04 -32.25 9.62
CA MET A 24 61.39 -32.25 11.05
C MET A 24 61.68 -33.66 11.59
N TYR A 25 61.02 -34.68 11.03
CA TYR A 25 61.20 -36.09 11.41
C TYR A 25 62.51 -36.67 10.85
N PHE A 26 62.83 -36.42 9.59
CA PHE A 26 64.01 -36.98 8.93
C PHE A 26 65.33 -36.25 9.24
N ILE A 27 65.28 -34.96 9.63
CA ILE A 27 66.49 -34.23 10.00
C ILE A 27 66.76 -34.45 11.51
N PRO A 28 67.80 -35.23 11.87
CA PRO A 28 68.08 -35.55 13.27
C PRO A 28 68.43 -34.30 14.06
N SER A 29 67.75 -34.13 15.19
CA SER A 29 67.97 -33.07 16.16
C SER A 29 68.17 -33.66 17.55
N THR A 30 69.00 -33.01 18.36
CA THR A 30 69.29 -33.37 19.76
C THR A 30 68.16 -32.98 20.72
N SER A 31 67.28 -32.06 20.32
CA SER A 31 66.11 -31.66 21.11
C SER A 31 64.97 -32.69 21.04
N ILE A 32 64.55 -33.19 22.22
CA ILE A 32 63.42 -34.11 22.41
C ILE A 32 62.11 -33.46 21.96
N ILE A 33 61.92 -32.19 22.30
CA ILE A 33 60.70 -31.42 21.96
C ILE A 33 60.50 -31.40 20.44
N ARG A 34 61.58 -31.19 19.68
CA ARG A 34 61.51 -31.17 18.22
C ARG A 34 61.08 -32.52 17.62
N ARG A 35 61.49 -33.63 18.22
CA ARG A 35 61.11 -34.99 17.75
C ARG A 35 59.63 -35.27 17.99
N ILE A 36 59.13 -34.92 19.19
CA ILE A 36 57.71 -35.09 19.55
C ILE A 36 56.83 -34.20 18.66
N THR A 37 57.21 -32.94 18.46
CA THR A 37 56.48 -32.03 17.59
C THR A 37 56.50 -32.49 16.14
N GLY A 38 57.63 -32.99 15.65
CA GLY A 38 57.76 -33.53 14.29
C GLY A 38 56.89 -34.76 14.04
N THR A 39 56.86 -35.72 14.97
CA THR A 39 55.99 -36.91 14.85
C THR A 39 54.51 -36.57 14.91
N LEU A 40 54.10 -35.65 15.80
CA LEU A 40 52.73 -35.18 15.87
C LEU A 40 52.29 -34.43 14.59
N LEU A 41 53.15 -33.55 14.07
CA LEU A 41 52.90 -32.84 12.81
C LEU A 41 52.79 -33.81 11.63
N PHE A 42 53.65 -34.81 11.57
CA PHE A 42 53.63 -35.82 10.52
C PHE A 42 52.36 -36.69 10.59
N ALA A 43 51.99 -37.15 11.79
CA ALA A 43 50.76 -37.92 12.00
C ALA A 43 49.51 -37.09 11.66
N CYS A 44 49.49 -35.82 12.07
CA CYS A 44 48.41 -34.88 11.76
C CYS A 44 48.31 -34.58 10.26
N GLY A 45 49.42 -34.32 9.58
CA GLY A 45 49.46 -34.10 8.13
C GLY A 45 49.01 -35.32 7.34
N THR A 46 49.43 -36.52 7.74
CA THR A 46 48.99 -37.79 7.15
C THR A 46 47.50 -38.02 7.36
N PHE A 47 47.00 -37.79 8.58
CA PHE A 47 45.58 -37.92 8.88
C PHE A 47 44.72 -36.95 8.05
N LEU A 48 45.14 -35.68 7.95
CA LEU A 48 44.44 -34.68 7.15
C LEU A 48 44.49 -34.97 5.65
N LEU A 49 45.61 -35.48 5.12
CA LEU A 49 45.70 -35.91 3.72
C LEU A 49 44.75 -37.07 3.42
N THR A 50 44.78 -38.12 4.23
CA THR A 50 43.95 -39.32 4.04
C THR A 50 42.46 -39.01 4.20
N ASN A 51 42.09 -38.08 5.08
CA ASN A 51 40.69 -37.71 5.34
C ASN A 51 40.28 -36.38 4.68
N SER A 52 41.08 -35.84 3.76
CA SER A 52 40.83 -34.55 3.12
C SER A 52 39.48 -34.54 2.38
N ASP A 53 39.13 -35.64 1.73
CA ASP A 53 37.87 -35.80 1.01
C ASP A 53 36.65 -35.80 1.95
N LEU A 54 36.77 -36.42 3.13
CA LEU A 54 35.72 -36.43 4.16
C LEU A 54 35.48 -35.03 4.72
N ILE A 55 36.54 -34.27 5.00
CA ILE A 55 36.45 -32.90 5.52
C ILE A 55 35.78 -31.99 4.49
N VAL A 56 36.17 -32.08 3.23
CA VAL A 56 35.56 -31.30 2.15
C VAL A 56 34.10 -31.68 1.98
N THR A 57 33.77 -32.98 2.03
CA THR A 57 32.39 -33.46 1.94
C THR A 57 31.52 -32.95 3.09
N TYR A 58 32.04 -32.96 4.32
CA TYR A 58 31.35 -32.43 5.49
C TYR A 58 31.02 -30.93 5.36
N VAL A 59 32.02 -30.12 4.96
CA VAL A 59 31.82 -28.68 4.76
C VAL A 59 30.82 -28.44 3.62
N ARG A 60 30.93 -29.20 2.52
CA ARG A 60 29.98 -29.11 1.40
C ARG A 60 28.55 -29.38 1.85
N MET A 61 28.36 -30.44 2.63
CA MET A 61 27.04 -30.82 3.13
C MET A 61 26.46 -29.74 4.04
N LYS A 62 27.27 -29.15 4.94
CA LYS A 62 26.84 -28.04 5.79
C LYS A 62 26.40 -26.81 4.99
N VAL A 63 27.16 -26.44 3.96
CA VAL A 63 26.78 -25.32 3.07
C VAL A 63 25.49 -25.63 2.30
N GLN A 64 25.32 -26.88 1.85
CA GLN A 64 24.10 -27.30 1.17
C GLN A 64 22.89 -27.27 2.09
N ILE A 65 23.01 -27.76 3.33
CA ILE A 65 21.95 -27.71 4.35
C ILE A 65 21.51 -26.26 4.58
N GLY A 66 22.46 -25.33 4.79
CA GLY A 66 22.13 -23.93 4.98
C GLY A 66 21.34 -23.33 3.81
N ARG A 67 21.72 -23.65 2.56
CA ARG A 67 20.97 -23.22 1.38
C ARG A 67 19.58 -23.82 1.29
N PHE A 68 19.40 -25.07 1.72
CA PHE A 68 18.08 -25.70 1.76
C PHE A 68 17.18 -25.07 2.82
N GLU A 69 17.73 -24.70 3.99
CA GLU A 69 17.00 -23.98 5.03
C GLU A 69 16.56 -22.58 4.54
N GLU A 70 17.46 -21.84 3.89
CA GLU A 70 17.13 -20.54 3.27
C GLU A 70 16.05 -20.67 2.19
N ASN A 71 16.17 -21.66 1.29
CA ASN A 71 15.16 -21.91 0.27
C ASN A 71 13.81 -22.30 0.89
N ASN A 72 13.79 -23.13 1.92
CA ASN A 72 12.55 -23.52 2.60
C ASN A 72 11.87 -22.32 3.27
N ALA A 73 12.64 -21.41 3.86
CA ALA A 73 12.11 -20.17 4.41
C ALA A 73 11.45 -19.31 3.31
N HIS A 74 12.10 -19.16 2.16
CA HIS A 74 11.53 -18.47 0.99
C HIS A 74 10.28 -19.16 0.41
N PHE A 75 10.24 -20.50 0.41
CA PHE A 75 9.05 -21.23 0.00
C PHE A 75 7.88 -21.03 0.97
N ALA A 76 8.15 -21.00 2.27
CA ALA A 76 7.12 -20.74 3.28
C ALA A 76 6.50 -19.34 3.12
N THR A 77 7.32 -18.31 2.89
CA THR A 77 6.80 -16.96 2.63
C THR A 77 5.99 -16.89 1.34
N SER A 78 6.48 -17.54 0.28
CA SER A 78 5.77 -17.59 -1.01
C SER A 78 4.42 -18.31 -0.91
N LEU A 79 4.32 -19.36 -0.08
CA LEU A 79 3.06 -20.07 0.18
C LEU A 79 2.06 -19.20 0.94
N ASP A 80 2.51 -18.39 1.90
CA ASP A 80 1.62 -17.50 2.65
C ASP A 80 1.07 -16.38 1.74
N GLU A 81 1.93 -15.79 0.90
CA GLU A 81 1.50 -14.80 -0.11
C GLU A 81 0.45 -15.41 -1.07
N GLN A 82 0.70 -16.62 -1.58
CA GLN A 82 -0.27 -17.31 -2.43
C GLN A 82 -1.58 -17.62 -1.69
N ALA A 83 -1.51 -17.99 -0.41
CA ALA A 83 -2.70 -18.22 0.42
C ALA A 83 -3.54 -16.95 0.59
N VAL A 84 -2.89 -15.79 0.77
CA VAL A 84 -3.56 -14.47 0.80
C VAL A 84 -4.27 -14.20 -0.53
N HIS A 85 -3.60 -14.44 -1.66
CA HIS A 85 -4.22 -14.29 -2.98
C HIS A 85 -5.43 -15.23 -3.18
N ILE A 86 -5.33 -16.48 -2.76
CA ILE A 86 -6.45 -17.44 -2.83
C ILE A 86 -7.62 -16.97 -1.97
N ARG A 87 -7.38 -16.47 -0.76
CA ARG A 87 -8.44 -15.91 0.11
C ARG A 87 -9.13 -14.71 -0.54
N ALA A 88 -8.37 -13.81 -1.16
CA ALA A 88 -8.91 -12.66 -1.89
C ALA A 88 -9.79 -13.10 -3.07
N LEU A 89 -9.34 -14.08 -3.86
CA LEU A 89 -10.11 -14.65 -4.95
C LEU A 89 -11.40 -15.35 -4.47
N GLN A 90 -11.34 -16.08 -3.36
CA GLN A 90 -12.54 -16.68 -2.75
C GLN A 90 -13.54 -15.62 -2.28
N LYS A 91 -13.07 -14.50 -1.71
CA LYS A 91 -13.93 -13.38 -1.31
C LYS A 91 -14.59 -12.74 -2.53
N ALA A 92 -13.84 -12.50 -3.60
CA ALA A 92 -14.37 -11.99 -4.86
C ALA A 92 -15.40 -12.95 -5.48
N ALA A 93 -15.13 -14.26 -5.48
CA ALA A 93 -16.06 -15.28 -5.96
C ALA A 93 -17.36 -15.32 -5.15
N ARG A 94 -17.30 -15.15 -3.82
CA ARG A 94 -18.51 -15.02 -2.99
C ARG A 94 -19.31 -13.77 -3.33
N GLY A 95 -18.64 -12.62 -3.45
CA GLY A 95 -19.30 -11.37 -3.85
C GLY A 95 -19.96 -11.49 -5.24
N LEU A 96 -19.29 -12.12 -6.19
CA LEU A 96 -19.85 -12.43 -7.51
C LEU A 96 -21.08 -13.34 -7.42
N ARG A 97 -21.04 -14.40 -6.60
CA ARG A 97 -22.20 -15.29 -6.39
C ARG A 97 -23.39 -14.57 -5.73
N GLU A 98 -23.14 -13.68 -4.78
CA GLU A 98 -24.21 -12.89 -4.16
C GLU A 98 -24.85 -11.92 -5.16
N VAL A 99 -24.04 -11.31 -6.03
CA VAL A 99 -24.53 -10.49 -7.15
C VAL A 99 -25.31 -11.36 -8.14
N ASP A 100 -24.77 -12.52 -8.50
CA ASP A 100 -25.40 -13.50 -9.40
C ASP A 100 -26.77 -13.94 -8.89
N GLN A 101 -26.86 -14.24 -7.58
CA GLN A 101 -28.09 -14.65 -6.91
C GLN A 101 -29.12 -13.52 -6.81
N LYS A 102 -28.67 -12.27 -6.57
CA LYS A 102 -29.57 -11.10 -6.45
C LYS A 102 -30.05 -10.58 -7.81
N PHE A 103 -29.25 -10.73 -8.86
CA PHE A 103 -29.50 -10.15 -10.19
C PHE A 103 -29.69 -11.20 -11.28
N GLY A 104 -29.91 -12.46 -10.90
CA GLY A 104 -30.31 -13.56 -11.79
C GLY A 104 -29.32 -13.84 -12.93
N GLY A 105 -28.01 -13.70 -12.69
CA GLY A 105 -27.00 -13.94 -13.72
C GLY A 105 -26.71 -12.80 -14.68
N SER A 106 -27.47 -11.70 -14.63
CA SER A 106 -27.27 -10.59 -15.56
C SER A 106 -26.43 -9.47 -14.93
N VAL A 107 -25.12 -9.51 -15.19
CA VAL A 107 -24.18 -8.43 -14.81
C VAL A 107 -24.65 -7.07 -15.34
N GLN A 108 -25.28 -7.04 -16.52
CA GLN A 108 -25.84 -5.83 -17.12
C GLN A 108 -27.00 -5.25 -16.31
N GLN A 109 -27.88 -6.10 -15.76
CA GLN A 109 -28.96 -5.65 -14.86
C GLN A 109 -28.40 -5.14 -13.54
N ALA A 110 -27.40 -5.81 -12.97
CA ALA A 110 -26.72 -5.35 -11.76
C ALA A 110 -26.08 -3.97 -11.97
N MET A 111 -25.37 -3.74 -13.08
CA MET A 111 -24.79 -2.44 -13.40
C MET A 111 -25.86 -1.36 -13.60
N LYS A 112 -26.97 -1.68 -14.26
CA LYS A 112 -28.10 -0.75 -14.44
C LYS A 112 -28.70 -0.36 -13.09
N GLU A 113 -28.88 -1.32 -12.19
CA GLU A 113 -29.45 -1.08 -10.88
C GLU A 113 -28.49 -0.32 -9.96
N VAL A 114 -27.18 -0.58 -10.03
CA VAL A 114 -26.15 0.22 -9.35
C VAL A 114 -26.17 1.66 -9.87
N GLY A 115 -26.31 1.86 -11.18
CA GLY A 115 -26.48 3.19 -11.78
C GLY A 115 -27.73 3.90 -11.23
N ARG A 116 -28.85 3.19 -11.15
CA ARG A 116 -30.11 3.69 -10.56
C ARG A 116 -29.93 4.07 -9.09
N LEU A 117 -29.33 3.19 -8.29
CA LEU A 117 -29.06 3.43 -6.86
C LEU A 117 -28.11 4.60 -6.65
N LYS A 118 -27.07 4.73 -7.48
CA LYS A 118 -26.14 5.87 -7.43
C LYS A 118 -26.89 7.18 -7.72
N ALA A 119 -27.76 7.19 -8.74
CA ALA A 119 -28.57 8.36 -9.06
C ALA A 119 -29.55 8.71 -7.93
N THR A 120 -30.25 7.71 -7.36
CA THR A 120 -31.16 7.91 -6.23
C THR A 120 -30.44 8.38 -4.97
N SER A 121 -29.28 7.79 -4.65
CA SER A 121 -28.45 8.20 -3.52
C SER A 121 -27.97 9.65 -3.68
N ARG A 122 -27.44 10.03 -4.84
CA ARG A 122 -27.06 11.42 -5.15
C ARG A 122 -28.24 12.38 -5.01
N ALA A 123 -29.42 12.00 -5.51
CA ALA A 123 -30.62 12.82 -5.36
C ALA A 123 -31.01 13.02 -3.89
N ASN A 124 -30.96 11.96 -3.08
CA ASN A 124 -31.26 12.03 -1.64
C ASN A 124 -30.24 12.88 -0.88
N VAL A 125 -28.95 12.68 -1.14
CA VAL A 125 -27.86 13.48 -0.56
C VAL A 125 -28.05 14.97 -0.86
N ALA A 126 -28.40 15.29 -2.11
CA ALA A 126 -28.64 16.66 -2.52
C ALA A 126 -29.89 17.28 -1.85
N MET A 127 -30.96 16.50 -1.67
CA MET A 127 -32.14 16.93 -0.90
C MET A 127 -31.81 17.17 0.58
N CYS A 128 -31.05 16.27 1.20
CA CYS A 128 -30.58 16.42 2.58
C CYS A 128 -29.71 17.67 2.73
N ALA A 129 -28.76 17.91 1.81
CA ALA A 129 -27.93 19.11 1.81
C ALA A 129 -28.78 20.39 1.79
N ARG A 130 -29.80 20.42 0.92
CA ARG A 130 -30.72 21.55 0.82
C ARG A 130 -31.54 21.76 2.11
N GLN A 131 -32.01 20.69 2.74
CA GLN A 131 -32.72 20.77 4.02
C GLN A 131 -31.80 21.25 5.15
N LEU A 132 -30.58 20.73 5.23
CA LEU A 132 -29.58 21.15 6.22
C LEU A 132 -29.23 22.63 6.07
N CYS A 133 -29.00 23.10 4.85
CA CYS A 133 -28.74 24.52 4.58
C CYS A 133 -29.88 25.40 5.08
N ARG A 134 -31.14 24.98 4.90
CA ARG A 134 -32.30 25.75 5.35
C ARG A 134 -32.49 25.76 6.86
N MET A 135 -32.03 24.73 7.56
CA MET A 135 -32.24 24.59 9.00
C MET A 135 -31.12 25.20 9.84
N TYR A 136 -29.88 25.19 9.34
CA TYR A 136 -28.69 25.41 10.19
C TYR A 136 -27.76 26.54 9.74
N ASN A 137 -27.89 27.05 8.51
CA ASN A 137 -26.90 28.00 7.96
C ASN A 137 -27.27 29.46 8.14
N ASP A 138 -28.48 29.77 8.58
CA ASP A 138 -28.95 31.13 8.83
C ASP A 138 -28.88 31.42 10.34
N MET A 139 -27.74 31.95 10.78
CA MET A 139 -27.47 32.23 12.19
C MET A 139 -28.31 33.41 12.69
N GLU A 140 -28.49 34.42 11.83
CA GLU A 140 -29.20 35.66 12.16
C GLU A 140 -30.71 35.58 11.90
N LYS A 141 -31.16 34.52 11.21
CA LYS A 141 -32.55 34.25 10.82
C LYS A 141 -33.13 35.30 9.88
N ASP A 142 -32.29 35.92 9.06
CA ASP A 142 -32.66 36.96 8.11
C ASP A 142 -32.91 36.41 6.69
N GLY A 143 -32.69 35.11 6.49
CA GLY A 143 -32.84 34.41 5.22
C GLY A 143 -31.66 34.62 4.26
N VAL A 144 -30.56 35.23 4.71
CA VAL A 144 -29.38 35.57 3.92
C VAL A 144 -28.12 35.08 4.62
N ILE A 145 -27.38 34.21 3.95
CA ILE A 145 -26.03 33.81 4.37
C ILE A 145 -25.09 34.94 4.00
N SER A 146 -24.62 35.66 5.01
CA SER A 146 -23.70 36.78 4.87
C SER A 146 -22.34 36.33 4.34
N SER A 147 -21.72 37.16 3.52
CA SER A 147 -20.35 36.92 3.07
C SER A 147 -19.36 36.92 4.26
N GLY A 148 -18.41 35.98 4.27
CA GLY A 148 -17.45 35.83 5.36
C GLY A 148 -17.81 34.68 6.31
N GLN A 149 -17.88 34.97 7.60
CA GLN A 149 -17.90 33.94 8.66
C GLN A 149 -19.08 32.97 8.55
N GLU A 150 -20.27 33.46 8.20
CA GLU A 150 -21.48 32.63 8.11
C GLU A 150 -21.40 31.65 6.92
N LEU A 151 -20.92 32.14 5.78
CA LEU A 151 -20.65 31.32 4.61
C LEU A 151 -19.55 30.28 4.88
N ASP A 152 -18.47 30.67 5.56
CA ASP A 152 -17.38 29.77 5.90
C ASP A 152 -17.82 28.64 6.83
N ARG A 153 -18.60 28.96 7.88
CA ARG A 153 -19.23 27.96 8.76
C ARG A 153 -20.20 27.06 8.03
N SER A 154 -20.99 27.62 7.11
CA SER A 154 -21.91 26.86 6.28
C SER A 154 -21.18 25.79 5.46
N PHE A 155 -20.05 26.15 4.87
CA PHE A 155 -19.21 25.21 4.13
C PHE A 155 -18.53 24.18 5.05
N GLU A 156 -18.04 24.58 6.21
CA GLU A 156 -17.45 23.68 7.21
C GLU A 156 -18.46 22.61 7.69
N LEU A 157 -19.71 23.03 7.95
CA LEU A 157 -20.80 22.12 8.29
C LEU A 157 -21.06 21.11 7.16
N MET A 158 -21.13 21.60 5.93
CA MET A 158 -21.33 20.73 4.76
C MET A 158 -20.13 19.80 4.54
N GLY A 159 -18.90 20.25 4.80
CA GLY A 159 -17.70 19.42 4.76
C GLY A 159 -17.69 18.32 5.82
N THR A 160 -18.20 18.62 7.02
CA THR A 160 -18.34 17.63 8.09
C THR A 160 -19.34 16.53 7.71
N VAL A 161 -20.46 16.92 7.07
CA VAL A 161 -21.52 15.97 6.69
C VAL A 161 -21.17 15.18 5.42
N PHE A 162 -20.63 15.86 4.39
CA PHE A 162 -20.47 15.29 3.05
C PHE A 162 -19.03 14.92 2.69
N GLY A 163 -18.03 15.38 3.44
CA GLY A 163 -16.62 15.14 3.14
C GLY A 163 -16.22 13.66 3.11
N GLY A 164 -16.88 12.83 3.92
CA GLY A 164 -16.69 11.37 3.93
C GLY A 164 -17.58 10.59 2.95
N ILE A 165 -18.58 11.24 2.35
CA ILE A 165 -19.61 10.58 1.52
C ILE A 165 -19.38 10.86 0.04
N VAL A 166 -18.91 12.07 -0.29
CA VAL A 166 -18.83 12.57 -1.67
C VAL A 166 -17.38 12.60 -2.11
N GLU A 167 -17.09 11.92 -3.23
CA GLU A 167 -15.77 11.92 -3.85
C GLU A 167 -15.34 13.34 -4.22
N GLN A 168 -14.09 13.69 -3.86
CA GLN A 168 -13.47 14.99 -4.15
C GLN A 168 -14.28 16.19 -3.62
N TYR A 169 -14.96 16.02 -2.49
CA TYR A 169 -15.77 17.10 -1.90
C TYR A 169 -14.96 18.39 -1.69
N ALA A 170 -13.73 18.30 -1.19
CA ALA A 170 -12.86 19.46 -0.97
C ALA A 170 -12.60 20.25 -2.27
N ASP A 171 -12.36 19.57 -3.39
CA ASP A 171 -12.14 20.21 -4.69
C ASP A 171 -13.42 20.87 -5.22
N ARG A 172 -14.58 20.21 -5.01
CA ARG A 172 -15.90 20.75 -5.37
C ARG A 172 -16.22 22.00 -4.57
N GLU A 173 -15.97 21.98 -3.26
CA GLU A 173 -16.16 23.13 -2.38
C GLU A 173 -15.27 24.29 -2.79
N MET A 174 -13.99 24.04 -3.04
CA MET A 174 -13.03 25.06 -3.46
C MET A 174 -13.46 25.75 -4.76
N ARG A 175 -13.92 24.96 -5.75
CA ARG A 175 -14.43 25.47 -7.03
C ARG A 175 -15.75 26.21 -6.90
N LEU A 176 -16.63 25.73 -6.02
CA LEU A 176 -17.87 26.42 -5.68
C LEU A 176 -17.56 27.78 -5.06
N ARG A 177 -16.71 27.83 -4.04
CA ARG A 177 -16.25 29.07 -3.38
C ARG A 177 -15.64 30.04 -4.37
N SER A 178 -14.65 29.60 -5.17
CA SER A 178 -13.98 30.48 -6.13
C SER A 178 -14.96 31.04 -7.16
N SER A 179 -15.80 30.19 -7.75
CA SER A 179 -16.81 30.61 -8.74
C SER A 179 -17.80 31.60 -8.16
N LEU A 180 -18.14 31.45 -6.89
CA LEU A 180 -19.06 32.33 -6.18
C LEU A 180 -18.42 33.70 -5.90
N THR A 181 -17.18 33.72 -5.41
CA THR A 181 -16.41 34.96 -5.14
C THR A 181 -16.20 35.81 -6.40
N PHE A 182 -16.02 35.18 -7.57
CA PHE A 182 -15.87 35.89 -8.84
C PHE A 182 -17.20 36.31 -9.49
N HIS A 183 -18.35 35.88 -8.96
CA HIS A 183 -19.63 36.16 -9.58
C HIS A 183 -20.10 37.61 -9.29
N PRO A 184 -20.43 38.45 -10.31
CA PRO A 184 -20.77 39.86 -10.09
C PRO A 184 -21.95 40.09 -9.14
N LYS A 185 -22.99 39.27 -9.25
CA LYS A 185 -24.17 39.35 -8.36
C LYS A 185 -23.83 39.08 -6.89
N TYR A 186 -22.88 38.18 -6.62
CA TYR A 186 -22.48 37.89 -5.25
C TYR A 186 -21.69 39.06 -4.65
N GLN A 187 -20.78 39.65 -5.43
CA GLN A 187 -20.03 40.83 -5.04
C GLN A 187 -20.93 42.04 -4.74
N GLN A 188 -22.02 42.21 -5.50
CA GLN A 188 -22.99 43.28 -5.29
C GLN A 188 -23.88 43.06 -4.06
N ALA A 189 -24.30 41.82 -3.81
CA ALA A 189 -25.25 41.51 -2.74
C ALA A 189 -24.59 41.32 -1.36
N GLN A 190 -23.25 41.15 -1.29
CA GLN A 190 -22.49 40.83 -0.07
C GLN A 190 -23.03 39.64 0.73
N GLY A 191 -23.76 38.74 0.08
CA GLY A 191 -24.42 37.60 0.70
C GLY A 191 -25.24 36.81 -0.30
N LEU A 192 -25.82 35.70 0.18
CA LEU A 192 -26.66 34.81 -0.62
C LEU A 192 -27.93 34.47 0.14
N LYS A 193 -29.09 34.57 -0.52
CA LYS A 193 -30.31 33.97 0.02
C LYS A 193 -30.06 32.49 0.32
N VAL A 194 -30.50 32.01 1.48
CA VAL A 194 -30.32 30.62 1.94
C VAL A 194 -30.80 29.62 0.88
N ASP A 195 -31.91 29.93 0.21
CA ASP A 195 -32.46 29.12 -0.88
C ASP A 195 -31.56 29.04 -2.12
N THR A 196 -30.84 30.11 -2.43
CA THR A 196 -29.86 30.13 -3.53
C THR A 196 -28.65 29.29 -3.14
N PHE A 197 -28.12 29.47 -1.92
CA PHE A 197 -27.01 28.66 -1.41
C PHE A 197 -27.35 27.17 -1.39
N ALA A 198 -28.54 26.82 -0.91
CA ALA A 198 -29.00 25.44 -0.87
C ALA A 198 -29.08 24.81 -2.27
N LYS A 199 -29.53 25.56 -3.29
CA LYS A 199 -29.53 25.10 -4.69
C LYS A 199 -28.11 24.95 -5.25
N LEU A 200 -27.20 25.84 -4.88
CA LEU A 200 -25.80 25.77 -5.29
C LEU A 200 -25.11 24.52 -4.72
N MET A 201 -25.32 24.24 -3.43
CA MET A 201 -24.84 23.01 -2.79
C MET A 201 -25.47 21.77 -3.41
N GLU A 202 -26.79 21.79 -3.64
CA GLU A 202 -27.51 20.70 -4.31
C GLU A 202 -26.91 20.39 -5.69
N ALA A 203 -26.59 21.43 -6.47
CA ALA A 203 -25.99 21.27 -7.80
C ALA A 203 -24.54 20.79 -7.72
N ALA A 204 -23.71 21.36 -6.85
CA ALA A 204 -22.31 20.97 -6.70
C ALA A 204 -22.15 19.49 -6.31
N LEU A 205 -23.11 18.95 -5.52
CA LEU A 205 -23.15 17.54 -5.12
C LEU A 205 -23.70 16.61 -6.22
N LYS A 206 -24.51 17.13 -7.15
CA LYS A 206 -25.08 16.35 -8.27
C LYS A 206 -24.15 16.23 -9.46
N GLU A 207 -23.28 17.22 -9.71
CA GLU A 207 -22.37 17.22 -10.84
C GLU A 207 -21.46 15.97 -10.83
N GLU A 208 -21.18 15.40 -12.00
CA GLU A 208 -20.40 14.16 -12.09
C GLU A 208 -18.93 14.38 -11.72
N SER A 209 -18.37 15.54 -12.08
CA SER A 209 -17.00 15.95 -11.80
C SER A 209 -16.95 17.30 -11.07
N ALA A 210 -15.82 17.58 -10.41
CA ALA A 210 -15.59 18.88 -9.79
C ALA A 210 -15.49 20.02 -10.83
N ASP A 211 -15.09 19.72 -12.08
CA ASP A 211 -14.97 20.69 -13.17
C ASP A 211 -16.30 21.26 -13.63
N GLY A 212 -17.43 20.55 -13.46
CA GLY A 212 -18.76 21.03 -13.83
C GLY A 212 -19.38 22.01 -12.82
N VAL A 213 -18.78 22.13 -11.63
CA VAL A 213 -19.32 22.97 -10.54
C VAL A 213 -19.42 24.46 -10.92
N PRO A 214 -18.40 25.11 -11.53
CA PRO A 214 -18.48 26.52 -11.94
C PRO A 214 -19.64 26.82 -12.88
N ASP A 215 -19.92 25.94 -13.84
CA ASP A 215 -21.02 26.10 -14.80
C ASP A 215 -22.39 25.95 -14.14
N ALA A 216 -22.52 25.03 -13.18
CA ALA A 216 -23.71 24.94 -12.32
C ALA A 216 -23.93 26.22 -11.50
N VAL A 217 -22.87 26.77 -10.91
CA VAL A 217 -22.94 28.02 -10.12
C VAL A 217 -23.46 29.17 -10.96
N LYS A 218 -22.85 29.38 -12.13
CA LYS A 218 -23.24 30.43 -13.07
C LYS A 218 -24.72 30.31 -13.46
N ARG A 219 -25.16 29.11 -13.86
CA ARG A 219 -26.57 28.86 -14.25
C ARG A 219 -27.57 29.18 -13.13
N ILE A 220 -27.23 28.91 -11.88
CA ILE A 220 -28.12 29.16 -10.74
C ILE A 220 -28.12 30.65 -10.36
N MET A 221 -26.94 31.27 -10.30
CA MET A 221 -26.79 32.68 -9.96
C MET A 221 -27.41 33.61 -11.01
N ASP A 222 -27.31 33.28 -12.30
CA ASP A 222 -27.95 34.05 -13.37
C ASP A 222 -29.48 34.02 -13.27
N LYS A 223 -30.05 32.90 -12.82
CA LYS A 223 -31.50 32.73 -12.61
C LYS A 223 -32.00 33.29 -11.28
N ALA A 224 -31.12 33.50 -10.31
CA ALA A 224 -31.49 34.10 -9.03
C ALA A 224 -31.86 35.57 -9.24
N LYS A 225 -33.09 35.92 -8.85
CA LYS A 225 -33.63 37.29 -8.79
C LYS A 225 -33.52 37.85 -7.37
#